data_AF-A0A381PH51-F1
#
_entry.id   AF-A0A381PH51-F1
#
_cell.length_a   1.000
_cell.length_b   1.000
_cell.length_c   1.000
_cell.angle_alpha   90.00
_cell.angle_beta   90.00
_cell.angle_gamma   90.00
#
_symmetry.space_group_name_H-M   'P 1'
#
loop_
_entity.id
_entity.type
_entity.pdbx_description
1 polymer ?
#
loop_
_entity_poly.entity_id
_entity_poly.type
_entity_poly.pdbx_seq_one_letter_code
_entity_poly.pdbx_strand_id
1 'polypeptide(L)'
;MEAIEITQALKEVILQAYGDRVGTFKLQSVDEDTSRARQKARSQLTKEQRLLIDRALVPFRDWLIERDPEAAERVAKGVPAPQDIETAVRAAEDHAVAHMALDLTAEEQALLTYRLQNGRVETIEERNQRRRRPLKLSNRHVRTMAGGVAVIFLGSGLAGVATEAATIVTVVGAAIFVFGFRRWRSGEVTSNIPQVSVFRGGKISDEGREQF
;
A
#
# COMPACT_ATOMS: atom_id res chain seq x y z
N MET A 1 7.11 2.77 34.99
CA MET A 1 7.20 2.61 33.53
C MET A 1 7.52 3.98 32.93
N GLU A 2 8.70 4.13 32.36
CA GLU A 2 9.11 5.36 31.67
C GLU A 2 8.75 5.31 30.17
N ALA A 3 8.66 6.48 29.51
CA ALA A 3 8.34 6.54 28.08
C ALA A 3 9.37 5.79 27.21
N ILE A 4 10.63 5.75 27.64
CA ILE A 4 11.71 5.00 26.97
C ILE A 4 11.45 3.49 27.04
N GLU A 5 10.96 2.99 28.19
CA GLU A 5 10.64 1.57 28.36
C GLU A 5 9.48 1.14 27.46
N ILE A 6 8.42 1.96 27.36
CA ILE A 6 7.31 1.72 26.42
C ILE A 6 7.83 1.68 24.99
N THR A 7 8.69 2.64 24.63
CA THR A 7 9.29 2.70 23.29
C THR A 7 10.07 1.43 22.97
N GLN A 8 10.92 0.96 23.89
CA GLN A 8 11.70 -0.27 23.71
C GLN A 8 10.80 -1.50 23.61
N ALA A 9 9.80 -1.62 24.47
CA ALA A 9 8.85 -2.73 24.42
C ALA A 9 8.11 -2.78 23.07
N LEU A 10 7.68 -1.64 22.53
CA LEU A 10 7.03 -1.57 21.21
C LEU A 10 7.99 -1.94 20.07
N LYS A 11 9.27 -1.51 20.13
CA LYS A 11 10.30 -1.92 19.17
C LYS A 11 10.52 -3.43 19.21
N GLU A 12 10.62 -4.01 20.40
CA GLU A 12 10.75 -5.45 20.59
C GLU A 12 9.55 -6.20 20.00
N VAL A 13 8.33 -5.71 20.18
CA VAL A 13 7.14 -6.32 19.56
C VAL A 13 7.23 -6.34 18.04
N ILE A 14 7.67 -5.23 17.41
CA ILE A 14 7.86 -5.18 15.96
C ILE A 14 8.94 -6.18 15.52
N LEU A 15 10.08 -6.23 16.23
CA LEU A 15 11.17 -7.15 15.92
C LEU A 15 10.77 -8.62 16.10
N GLN A 16 9.99 -8.94 17.13
CA GLN A 16 9.49 -10.30 17.36
C GLN A 16 8.47 -10.71 16.29
N ALA A 17 7.55 -9.82 15.92
CA ALA A 17 6.50 -10.11 14.96
C ALA A 17 7.00 -10.16 13.50
N TYR A 18 7.92 -9.28 13.13
CA TYR A 18 8.29 -9.05 11.73
C TYR A 18 9.79 -9.27 11.44
N GLY A 19 10.61 -9.46 12.46
CA GLY A 19 12.06 -9.62 12.31
C GLY A 19 12.69 -8.43 11.60
N ASP A 20 13.61 -8.72 10.68
CA ASP A 20 14.31 -7.73 9.87
C ASP A 20 13.54 -7.22 8.66
N ARG A 21 12.26 -7.59 8.53
CA ARG A 21 11.43 -7.13 7.42
C ARG A 21 11.11 -5.64 7.58
N VAL A 22 11.23 -4.93 6.47
CA VAL A 22 11.00 -3.49 6.36
C VAL A 22 10.16 -3.22 5.14
N GLY A 23 9.20 -2.31 5.26
CA GLY A 23 8.34 -1.88 4.17
C GLY A 23 6.94 -1.54 4.65
N THR A 24 5.96 -1.75 3.78
CA THR A 24 4.59 -1.28 4.03
C THR A 24 3.88 -2.16 5.03
N PHE A 25 3.37 -1.55 6.10
CA PHE A 25 2.54 -2.24 7.08
C PHE A 25 1.14 -2.54 6.50
N LYS A 26 0.74 -3.81 6.57
CA LYS A 26 -0.60 -4.32 6.24
C LYS A 26 -1.24 -4.80 7.53
N LEU A 27 -1.78 -3.85 8.29
CA LEU A 27 -2.48 -4.14 9.55
C LEU A 27 -3.98 -4.27 9.32
N GLN A 28 -4.65 -5.03 10.18
CA GLN A 28 -6.09 -5.16 10.13
C GLN A 28 -6.77 -3.82 10.48
N SER A 29 -7.89 -3.56 9.80
CA SER A 29 -8.78 -2.44 10.12
C SER A 29 -9.37 -2.60 11.52
N VAL A 30 -9.78 -1.49 12.11
CA VAL A 30 -10.48 -1.49 13.41
C VAL A 30 -11.94 -1.86 13.18
N ASP A 31 -12.39 -2.94 13.79
CA ASP A 31 -13.81 -3.31 13.85
C ASP A 31 -14.49 -2.71 15.11
N GLU A 32 -15.79 -2.97 15.25
CA GLU A 32 -16.58 -2.40 16.34
C GLU A 32 -16.12 -2.89 17.72
N ASP A 33 -15.78 -4.18 17.84
CA ASP A 33 -15.33 -4.78 19.10
C ASP A 33 -13.97 -4.21 19.53
N THR A 34 -13.02 -4.09 18.60
CA THR A 34 -11.74 -3.41 18.85
C THR A 34 -11.96 -1.96 19.26
N SER A 35 -12.89 -1.25 18.60
CA SER A 35 -13.21 0.14 18.94
C SER A 35 -13.76 0.27 20.36
N ARG A 36 -14.67 -0.61 20.77
CA ARG A 36 -15.23 -0.65 22.13
C ARG A 36 -14.16 -0.97 23.17
N ALA A 37 -13.34 -2.00 22.92
CA ALA A 37 -12.23 -2.37 23.80
C ALA A 37 -11.24 -1.20 23.96
N ARG A 38 -10.89 -0.51 22.87
CA ARG A 38 -10.02 0.68 22.91
C ARG A 38 -10.62 1.79 23.77
N GLN A 39 -11.90 2.12 23.58
CA GLN A 39 -12.55 3.18 24.34
C GLN A 39 -12.57 2.87 25.84
N LYS A 40 -12.94 1.62 26.20
CA LYS A 40 -12.90 1.13 27.57
C LYS A 40 -11.49 1.24 28.16
N ALA A 41 -10.48 0.70 27.47
CA ALA A 41 -9.11 0.75 27.93
C ALA A 41 -8.62 2.20 28.15
N ARG A 42 -8.82 3.08 27.17
CA ARG A 42 -8.44 4.50 27.27
C ARG A 42 -9.14 5.20 28.44
N SER A 43 -10.42 4.91 28.70
CA SER A 43 -11.15 5.54 29.81
C SER A 43 -10.57 5.25 31.20
N GLN A 44 -9.82 4.14 31.34
CA GLN A 44 -9.17 3.77 32.60
C GLN A 44 -7.85 4.52 32.84
N LEU A 45 -7.20 5.00 31.77
CA LEU A 45 -5.90 5.66 31.89
C LEU A 45 -6.04 7.10 32.39
N THR A 46 -5.17 7.48 33.32
CA THR A 46 -5.03 8.88 33.75
C THR A 46 -4.46 9.75 32.64
N LYS A 47 -4.56 11.07 32.79
CA LYS A 47 -3.99 12.03 31.83
C LYS A 47 -2.47 11.86 31.70
N GLU A 48 -1.79 11.60 32.81
CA GLU A 48 -0.35 11.42 32.88
C GLU A 48 0.07 10.14 32.13
N GLN A 49 -0.67 9.05 32.30
CA GLN A 49 -0.43 7.80 31.59
C GLN A 49 -0.64 7.94 30.07
N ARG A 50 -1.70 8.65 29.66
CA ARG A 50 -1.92 8.95 28.23
C ARG A 50 -0.78 9.79 27.66
N LEU A 51 -0.34 10.82 28.38
CA LEU A 51 0.78 11.67 27.96
C LEU A 51 2.10 10.89 27.90
N LEU A 52 2.30 9.93 28.80
CA LEU A 52 3.45 9.03 28.79
C LEU A 52 3.48 8.18 27.50
N ILE A 53 2.34 7.61 27.11
CA ILE A 53 2.20 6.87 25.85
C ILE A 53 2.46 7.79 24.66
N ASP A 54 1.82 8.96 24.61
CA ASP A 54 2.00 9.91 23.50
C ASP A 54 3.48 10.29 23.32
N ARG A 55 4.22 10.50 24.43
CA ARG A 55 5.66 10.76 24.40
C ARG A 55 6.49 9.57 23.93
N ALA A 56 6.08 8.34 24.23
CA ALA A 56 6.75 7.11 23.77
C ALA A 56 6.51 6.83 22.28
N LEU A 57 5.35 7.22 21.75
CA LEU A 57 5.00 6.97 20.35
C LEU A 57 5.83 7.82 19.36
N VAL A 58 6.32 8.98 19.76
CA VAL A 58 7.18 9.84 18.92
C VAL A 58 8.50 9.13 18.53
N PRO A 59 9.38 8.73 19.48
CA PRO A 59 10.61 8.02 19.13
C PRO A 59 10.36 6.63 18.54
N PHE A 60 9.21 6.01 18.82
CA PHE A 60 8.81 4.78 18.14
C PHE A 60 8.51 5.01 16.66
N ARG A 61 7.76 6.07 16.33
CA ARG A 61 7.47 6.49 14.95
C ARG A 61 8.75 6.84 14.19
N ASP A 62 9.63 7.62 14.79
CA ASP A 62 10.89 8.02 14.15
C ASP A 62 11.76 6.79 13.85
N TRP A 63 11.81 5.83 14.77
CA TRP A 63 12.48 4.55 14.53
C TRP A 63 11.86 3.74 13.39
N LEU A 64 10.51 3.71 13.25
CA LEU A 64 9.86 3.06 12.11
C LEU A 64 10.23 3.73 10.78
N ILE A 65 10.32 5.08 10.76
CA ILE A 65 10.71 5.86 9.59
C ILE A 65 12.17 5.57 9.22
N GLU A 66 13.09 5.62 10.19
CA GLU A 66 14.52 5.36 9.96
C GLU A 66 14.78 3.94 9.44
N ARG A 67 13.95 2.98 9.88
CA ARG A 67 14.07 1.59 9.46
C ARG A 67 13.69 1.39 7.99
N ASP A 68 12.74 2.18 7.46
CA ASP A 68 12.29 2.12 6.06
C ASP A 68 12.99 3.17 5.17
N PRO A 69 13.91 2.75 4.27
CA PRO A 69 14.62 3.69 3.39
C PRO A 69 13.70 4.58 2.56
N GLU A 70 12.55 4.07 2.09
CA GLU A 70 11.60 4.84 1.28
C GLU A 70 10.90 5.90 2.14
N ALA A 71 10.51 5.54 3.37
CA ALA A 71 9.92 6.47 4.32
C ALA A 71 10.92 7.53 4.77
N ALA A 72 12.15 7.14 5.10
CA ALA A 72 13.23 8.04 5.50
C ALA A 72 13.54 9.05 4.39
N GLU A 73 13.69 8.61 3.15
CA GLU A 73 13.94 9.50 2.01
C GLU A 73 12.77 10.46 1.77
N ARG A 74 11.53 9.97 1.89
CA ARG A 74 10.32 10.79 1.76
C ARG A 74 10.27 11.91 2.79
N VAL A 75 10.53 11.58 4.07
CA VAL A 75 10.58 12.55 5.16
C VAL A 75 11.73 13.52 5.00
N ALA A 76 12.91 13.06 4.56
CA ALA A 76 14.06 13.92 4.26
C ALA A 76 13.75 14.94 3.15
N LYS A 77 12.90 14.59 2.18
CA LYS A 77 12.38 15.50 1.13
C LYS A 77 11.30 16.46 1.63
N GLY A 78 10.98 16.48 2.94
CA GLY A 78 9.93 17.30 3.53
C GLY A 78 8.51 16.80 3.24
N VAL A 79 8.37 15.59 2.72
CA VAL A 79 7.06 14.99 2.44
C VAL A 79 6.62 14.17 3.68
N PRO A 80 5.35 14.26 4.11
CA PRO A 80 4.87 13.49 5.26
C PRO A 80 5.12 11.98 5.11
N ALA A 81 5.36 11.32 6.24
CA ALA A 81 5.57 9.88 6.31
C ALA A 81 4.41 9.10 5.67
N PRO A 82 4.67 7.88 5.14
CA PRO A 82 3.62 7.00 4.63
C PRO A 82 2.50 6.75 5.65
N GLN A 83 1.25 6.70 5.17
CA GLN A 83 0.06 6.52 6.02
C GLN A 83 0.06 5.19 6.79
N ASP A 84 0.72 4.16 6.25
CA ASP A 84 0.84 2.87 6.91
C ASP A 84 1.75 2.90 8.15
N ILE A 85 2.75 3.79 8.21
CA ILE A 85 3.52 4.06 9.43
C ILE A 85 2.60 4.65 10.51
N GLU A 86 1.79 5.65 10.15
CA GLU A 86 0.82 6.22 11.10
C GLU A 86 -0.20 5.17 11.57
N THR A 87 -0.58 4.25 10.69
CA THR A 87 -1.46 3.12 11.04
C THR A 87 -0.77 2.16 12.03
N ALA A 88 0.53 1.90 11.86
CA ALA A 88 1.34 1.12 12.79
C ALA A 88 1.49 1.81 14.14
N VAL A 89 1.71 3.13 14.16
CA VAL A 89 1.75 3.94 15.39
C VAL A 89 0.42 3.87 16.14
N ARG A 90 -0.73 3.91 15.44
CA ARG A 90 -2.04 3.73 16.08
C ARG A 90 -2.26 2.32 16.64
N ALA A 91 -1.76 1.29 15.97
CA ALA A 91 -1.79 -0.07 16.52
C ALA A 91 -0.85 -0.22 17.72
N ALA A 92 0.27 0.51 17.73
CA ALA A 92 1.17 0.58 18.89
C ALA A 92 0.57 1.33 20.07
N GLU A 93 -0.20 2.39 19.82
CA GLU A 93 -1.02 3.07 20.84
C GLU A 93 -2.00 2.07 21.47
N ASP A 94 -2.75 1.32 20.66
CA ASP A 94 -3.68 0.28 21.15
C ASP A 94 -2.97 -0.76 22.01
N HIS A 95 -1.80 -1.23 21.56
CA HIS A 95 -0.99 -2.22 22.28
C HIS A 95 -0.51 -1.66 23.63
N ALA A 96 0.05 -0.46 23.66
CA ALA A 96 0.51 0.18 24.90
C ALA A 96 -0.64 0.46 25.88
N VAL A 97 -1.78 0.93 25.37
CA VAL A 97 -2.98 1.16 26.18
C VAL A 97 -3.47 -0.15 26.81
N ALA A 98 -3.45 -1.25 26.07
CA ALA A 98 -3.88 -2.56 26.57
C ALA A 98 -3.03 -3.08 27.73
N HIS A 99 -1.73 -2.75 27.76
CA HIS A 99 -0.82 -3.14 28.85
C HIS A 99 -0.88 -2.21 30.07
N MET A 100 -1.47 -1.02 29.92
CA MET A 100 -1.62 -0.06 31.02
C MET A 100 -3.01 -0.08 31.66
N ALA A 101 -4.03 -0.54 30.94
CA ALA A 101 -5.38 -0.70 31.47
C ALA A 101 -5.44 -1.91 32.43
N LEU A 102 -6.14 -1.74 33.56
CA LEU A 102 -6.19 -2.74 34.64
C LEU A 102 -7.37 -3.71 34.49
N ASP A 103 -8.47 -3.23 33.90
CA ASP A 103 -9.74 -3.96 33.80
C ASP A 103 -10.07 -4.23 32.33
N LEU A 104 -9.27 -5.12 31.72
CA LEU A 104 -9.55 -5.69 30.41
C LEU A 104 -9.71 -7.21 30.54
N THR A 105 -10.67 -7.76 29.80
CA THR A 105 -10.74 -9.22 29.64
C THR A 105 -9.57 -9.69 28.78
N ALA A 106 -9.23 -10.97 28.87
CA ALA A 106 -8.19 -11.55 28.02
C ALA A 106 -8.51 -11.39 26.51
N GLU A 107 -9.79 -11.44 26.14
CA GLU A 107 -10.26 -11.23 24.78
C GLU A 107 -10.07 -9.77 24.33
N GLU A 108 -10.45 -8.80 25.17
CA GLU A 108 -10.25 -7.37 24.88
C GLU A 108 -8.77 -7.01 24.75
N GLN A 109 -7.94 -7.54 25.65
CA GLN A 109 -6.49 -7.36 25.58
C GLN A 109 -5.89 -7.99 24.32
N ALA A 110 -6.37 -9.18 23.93
CA ALA A 110 -5.96 -9.82 22.69
C ALA A 110 -6.35 -8.97 21.47
N LEU A 111 -7.57 -8.44 21.38
CA LEU A 111 -7.99 -7.60 20.25
C LEU A 111 -7.06 -6.39 20.03
N LEU A 112 -6.68 -5.71 21.12
CA LEU A 112 -5.84 -4.52 21.05
C LEU A 112 -4.37 -4.84 20.74
N THR A 113 -3.84 -5.93 21.27
CA THR A 113 -2.43 -6.34 21.05
C THR A 113 -2.22 -7.05 19.71
N TYR A 114 -3.22 -7.80 19.26
CA TYR A 114 -3.17 -8.64 18.06
C TYR A 114 -2.88 -7.83 16.79
N ARG A 115 -3.43 -6.61 16.69
CA ARG A 115 -3.28 -5.77 15.49
C ARG A 115 -1.83 -5.43 15.18
N LEU A 116 -1.03 -5.13 16.20
CA LEU A 116 0.39 -4.83 16.02
C LEU A 116 1.22 -6.10 15.79
N GLN A 117 0.83 -7.22 16.40
CA GLN A 117 1.60 -8.47 16.40
C GLN A 117 1.36 -9.35 15.16
N ASN A 118 0.16 -9.33 14.59
CA ASN A 118 -0.28 -10.30 13.57
C ASN A 118 -0.58 -9.64 12.22
N GLY A 119 -0.02 -8.45 11.97
CA GLY A 119 -0.06 -7.83 10.67
C GLY A 119 0.88 -8.52 9.67
N ARG A 120 1.18 -7.81 8.58
CA ARG A 120 2.23 -8.20 7.63
C ARG A 120 3.02 -6.98 7.20
N VAL A 121 4.33 -7.13 7.05
CA VAL A 121 5.18 -6.14 6.39
C VAL A 121 5.47 -6.60 4.96
N GLU A 122 4.98 -5.84 3.98
CA GLU A 122 5.25 -6.06 2.56
C GLU A 122 6.50 -5.27 2.15
N THR A 123 7.58 -5.98 1.80
CA THR A 123 8.84 -5.34 1.42
C THR A 123 8.73 -4.64 0.07
N ILE A 124 9.69 -3.76 -0.22
CA ILE A 124 9.75 -3.03 -1.49
C ILE A 124 9.81 -4.02 -2.67
N GLU A 125 10.58 -5.10 -2.55
CA GLU A 125 10.70 -6.13 -3.59
C GLU A 125 9.36 -6.84 -3.82
N GLU A 126 8.67 -7.25 -2.76
CA GLU A 126 7.36 -7.91 -2.85
C GLU A 126 6.32 -6.97 -3.50
N ARG A 127 6.34 -5.69 -3.12
CA ARG A 127 5.47 -4.66 -3.69
C ARG A 127 5.77 -4.44 -5.17
N ASN A 128 7.06 -4.37 -5.53
CA ASN A 128 7.50 -4.15 -6.91
C ASN A 128 7.20 -5.35 -7.81
N GLN A 129 7.31 -6.59 -7.31
CA GLN A 129 6.88 -7.79 -8.03
C GLN A 129 5.37 -7.77 -8.33
N ARG A 130 4.57 -7.21 -7.41
CA ARG A 130 3.12 -7.06 -7.58
C ARG A 130 2.72 -5.83 -8.39
N ARG A 131 3.65 -4.90 -8.62
CA ARG A 131 3.39 -3.65 -9.34
C ARG A 131 3.18 -3.99 -10.82
N ARG A 132 1.92 -3.90 -11.26
CA ARG A 132 1.58 -4.10 -12.67
C ARG A 132 2.35 -3.09 -13.51
N ARG A 133 2.82 -3.53 -14.68
CA ARG A 133 3.50 -2.66 -15.64
C ARG A 133 2.61 -1.45 -15.93
N PRO A 134 3.14 -0.22 -16.02
CA PRO A 134 2.30 0.94 -16.27
C PRO A 134 1.57 0.82 -17.63
N LEU A 135 0.33 1.33 -17.69
CA LEU A 135 -0.45 1.43 -18.93
C LEU A 135 0.12 2.56 -19.80
N LYS A 136 1.28 2.32 -20.43
CA LYS A 136 1.90 3.26 -21.36
C LYS A 136 1.39 3.01 -22.78
N LEU A 137 0.96 4.07 -23.48
CA LEU A 137 0.55 3.99 -24.90
C LEU A 137 1.70 3.59 -25.84
N SER A 138 2.96 3.64 -25.40
CA SER A 138 4.09 3.08 -26.15
C SER A 138 3.96 1.55 -26.33
N ASN A 139 3.28 0.86 -25.41
CA ASN A 139 3.04 -0.57 -25.48
C ASN A 139 1.95 -0.88 -26.52
N ARG A 140 2.27 -1.76 -27.48
CA ARG A 140 1.34 -2.21 -28.53
C ARG A 140 0.04 -2.77 -27.95
N HIS A 141 0.10 -3.55 -26.88
CA HIS A 141 -1.07 -4.17 -26.26
C HIS A 141 -1.96 -3.15 -25.52
N VAL A 142 -1.36 -2.08 -24.97
CA VAL A 142 -2.12 -0.95 -24.39
C VAL A 142 -2.83 -0.17 -25.48
N ARG A 143 -2.20 0.02 -26.65
CA ARG A 143 -2.88 0.60 -27.82
C ARG A 143 -4.00 -0.29 -28.34
N THR A 144 -3.82 -1.60 -28.34
CA THR A 144 -4.89 -2.55 -28.69
C THR A 144 -6.08 -2.44 -27.73
N MET A 145 -5.84 -2.31 -26.42
CA MET A 145 -6.90 -2.03 -25.45
C MET A 145 -7.62 -0.71 -25.77
N ALA A 146 -6.88 0.38 -25.99
CA ALA A 146 -7.47 1.68 -26.33
C ALA A 146 -8.28 1.64 -27.63
N GLY A 147 -7.82 0.89 -28.63
CA GLY A 147 -8.54 0.66 -29.89
C GLY A 147 -9.85 -0.10 -29.68
N GLY A 148 -9.85 -1.14 -28.82
CA GLY A 148 -11.08 -1.85 -28.44
C GLY A 148 -12.09 -0.93 -27.75
N VAL A 149 -11.62 -0.06 -26.85
CA VAL A 149 -12.45 0.97 -26.20
C VAL A 149 -13.04 1.94 -27.23
N ALA A 150 -12.23 2.43 -28.17
CA ALA A 150 -12.72 3.34 -29.22
C ALA A 150 -13.81 2.70 -30.09
N VAL A 151 -13.67 1.41 -30.44
CA VAL A 151 -14.68 0.66 -31.20
C VAL A 151 -15.99 0.52 -30.41
N ILE A 152 -15.90 0.24 -29.10
CA ILE A 152 -17.08 0.21 -28.22
C ILE A 152 -17.77 1.57 -28.20
N PHE A 153 -17.02 2.66 -28.00
CA PHE A 153 -17.58 4.01 -27.97
C PHE A 153 -18.28 4.38 -29.29
N LEU A 154 -17.66 4.08 -30.42
CA LEU A 154 -18.25 4.32 -31.74
C LEU A 154 -19.52 3.48 -31.97
N GLY A 155 -19.52 2.21 -31.51
CA GLY A 155 -20.70 1.34 -31.55
C GLY A 155 -21.84 1.83 -30.64
N SER A 156 -21.51 2.36 -29.46
CA SER A 156 -22.49 2.92 -28.52
C SER A 156 -23.15 4.21 -29.04
N GLY A 157 -22.42 5.01 -29.84
CA GLY A 157 -22.99 6.15 -30.55
C GLY A 157 -24.02 5.76 -31.62
N LEU A 158 -23.92 4.54 -32.17
CA LEU A 158 -24.89 3.96 -33.11
C LEU A 158 -26.04 3.21 -32.40
N ALA A 159 -25.91 2.90 -31.11
CA ALA A 159 -26.94 2.20 -30.33
C ALA A 159 -28.19 3.08 -30.05
N GLY A 160 -28.11 4.40 -30.26
CA GLY A 160 -29.26 5.30 -30.23
C GLY A 160 -30.33 4.98 -31.30
N VAL A 161 -30.03 4.07 -32.24
CA VAL A 161 -30.94 3.66 -33.34
C VAL A 161 -31.38 2.19 -33.26
N ALA A 162 -31.10 1.49 -32.15
CA ALA A 162 -31.53 0.10 -31.88
C ALA A 162 -31.33 -0.88 -33.05
N THR A 163 -30.11 -0.95 -33.60
CA THR A 163 -29.78 -1.91 -34.68
C THR A 163 -28.92 -3.06 -34.15
N GLU A 164 -29.19 -4.28 -34.59
CA GLU A 164 -28.39 -5.49 -34.29
C GLU A 164 -26.90 -5.31 -34.61
N ALA A 165 -26.59 -4.44 -35.59
CA ALA A 165 -25.24 -4.05 -35.96
C ALA A 165 -24.47 -3.34 -34.82
N ALA A 166 -25.13 -2.53 -33.99
CA ALA A 166 -24.48 -1.85 -32.87
C ALA A 166 -24.00 -2.83 -31.79
N THR A 167 -24.78 -3.89 -31.57
CA THR A 167 -24.42 -4.99 -30.65
C THR A 167 -23.19 -5.74 -31.15
N ILE A 168 -23.12 -6.04 -32.45
CA ILE A 168 -21.97 -6.71 -33.06
C ILE A 168 -20.70 -5.87 -32.91
N VAL A 169 -20.77 -4.56 -33.20
CA VAL A 169 -19.62 -3.64 -33.07
C VAL A 169 -19.12 -3.58 -31.63
N THR A 170 -20.04 -3.54 -30.66
CA THR A 170 -19.71 -3.53 -29.24
C THR A 170 -19.02 -4.83 -28.81
N VAL A 171 -19.52 -5.99 -29.25
CA VAL A 171 -18.91 -7.30 -28.97
C VAL A 171 -17.50 -7.40 -29.57
N VAL A 172 -17.31 -6.92 -30.80
CA VAL A 172 -16.00 -6.89 -31.47
C VAL A 172 -15.03 -5.97 -30.71
N GLY A 173 -15.47 -4.78 -30.30
CA GLY A 173 -14.65 -3.87 -29.49
C GLY A 173 -14.24 -4.48 -28.14
N ALA A 174 -15.17 -5.18 -27.48
CA ALA A 174 -14.88 -5.90 -26.23
C ALA A 174 -13.86 -7.03 -26.44
N ALA A 175 -13.97 -7.80 -27.54
CA ALA A 175 -13.01 -8.85 -27.86
C ALA A 175 -11.58 -8.28 -28.10
N ILE A 176 -11.47 -7.16 -28.82
CA ILE A 176 -10.20 -6.46 -29.06
C ILE A 176 -9.61 -5.97 -27.72
N PHE A 177 -10.43 -5.39 -26.85
CA PHE A 177 -10.00 -4.96 -25.52
C PHE A 177 -9.47 -6.12 -24.68
N VAL A 178 -10.24 -7.21 -24.59
CA VAL A 178 -9.86 -8.40 -23.80
C VAL A 178 -8.57 -9.03 -24.33
N PHE A 179 -8.39 -9.08 -25.64
CA PHE A 179 -7.14 -9.57 -26.25
C PHE A 179 -5.93 -8.70 -25.85
N GLY A 180 -6.05 -7.37 -25.99
CA GLY A 180 -5.02 -6.43 -25.57
C GLY A 180 -4.72 -6.54 -24.07
N PHE A 181 -5.76 -6.69 -23.24
CA PHE A 181 -5.63 -6.83 -21.79
C PHE A 181 -4.91 -8.11 -21.39
N ARG A 182 -5.28 -9.26 -21.97
CA ARG A 182 -4.62 -10.55 -21.68
C ARG A 182 -3.14 -10.54 -22.07
N ARG A 183 -2.78 -9.95 -23.22
CA ARG A 183 -1.39 -9.84 -23.69
C ARG A 183 -0.57 -8.84 -22.88
N TRP A 184 -1.16 -7.71 -22.48
CA TRP A 184 -0.49 -6.80 -21.54
C TRP A 184 -0.26 -7.48 -20.18
N ARG A 185 -1.22 -8.28 -19.71
CA ARG A 185 -1.13 -9.03 -18.45
C ARG A 185 -0.10 -10.17 -18.49
N SER A 186 0.14 -10.80 -19.65
CA SER A 186 1.12 -11.88 -19.80
C SER A 186 2.58 -11.39 -19.78
N GLY A 187 2.81 -10.07 -19.85
CA GLY A 187 4.16 -9.52 -19.78
C GLY A 187 4.97 -9.66 -21.08
N GLU A 188 4.34 -10.06 -22.19
CA GLU A 188 4.94 -9.92 -23.52
C GLU A 188 4.91 -8.43 -23.89
N VAL A 189 6.07 -7.77 -23.86
CA VAL A 189 6.20 -6.38 -24.34
C VAL A 189 6.90 -6.45 -25.69
N THR A 190 6.12 -6.33 -26.77
CA THR A 190 6.67 -5.91 -28.05
C THR A 190 6.64 -4.39 -28.07
N SER A 191 7.71 -3.73 -27.64
CA SER A 191 7.89 -2.31 -27.93
C SER A 191 8.15 -2.17 -29.43
N ASN A 192 7.52 -1.19 -30.09
CA ASN A 192 7.78 -0.89 -31.51
C ASN A 192 8.99 0.04 -31.69
N ILE A 193 9.77 0.27 -30.64
CA ILE A 193 10.98 1.10 -30.74
C ILE A 193 12.08 0.18 -31.28
N PRO A 194 12.56 0.37 -32.52
CA PRO A 194 13.70 -0.39 -33.00
C PRO A 194 14.89 -0.10 -32.07
N GLN A 195 15.50 -1.14 -31.51
CA GLN A 195 16.72 -1.05 -30.69
C GLN A 195 17.95 -0.75 -31.57
N VAL A 196 17.91 0.34 -32.35
CA VAL A 196 19.02 0.75 -33.21
C VAL A 196 19.43 2.20 -32.88
N SER A 197 20.43 2.25 -32.00
CA SER A 197 21.53 3.20 -31.79
C SER A 197 21.58 4.60 -32.46
N VAL A 198 22.20 5.53 -31.70
CA VAL A 198 22.95 6.75 -32.07
C VAL A 198 22.16 8.06 -32.23
N PHE A 199 22.13 8.87 -31.16
CA PHE A 199 22.41 10.31 -31.23
C PHE A 199 22.94 10.81 -29.87
N ARG A 200 24.14 11.41 -29.89
CA ARG A 200 24.74 12.18 -28.79
C ARG A 200 23.77 13.29 -28.36
N GLY A 201 23.43 13.36 -27.07
CA GLY A 201 22.88 14.58 -26.44
C GLY A 201 21.40 14.57 -26.04
N GLY A 202 20.66 13.49 -26.25
CA GLY A 202 19.29 13.32 -25.71
C GLY A 202 19.25 12.19 -24.68
N LYS A 203 18.63 12.41 -23.52
CA LYS A 203 18.45 11.39 -22.47
C LYS A 203 17.85 10.12 -23.08
N ILE A 204 18.67 9.08 -23.20
CA ILE A 204 18.20 7.73 -23.51
C ILE A 204 17.40 7.28 -22.28
N SER A 205 16.08 7.22 -22.44
CA SER A 205 15.22 6.55 -21.47
C SER A 205 15.50 5.07 -21.56
N ASP A 206 16.35 4.58 -20.68
CA ASP A 206 16.68 3.16 -20.51
C ASP A 206 15.46 2.42 -19.90
N GLU A 207 14.40 2.26 -20.71
CA GLU A 207 13.19 1.53 -20.31
C GLU A 207 13.47 0.02 -20.37
N GLY A 208 14.21 -0.51 -19.40
CA GLY A 208 14.39 -1.96 -19.31
C GLY A 208 15.27 -2.47 -18.19
N ARG A 209 16.20 -1.69 -17.65
CA ARG A 209 17.01 -2.11 -16.50
C ARG A 209 17.15 -0.97 -15.51
N GLU A 210 16.82 -1.31 -14.26
CA GLU A 210 17.34 -0.75 -13.01
C GLU A 210 17.57 0.75 -12.94
N GLN A 211 16.82 1.43 -12.08
CA GLN A 211 17.45 2.36 -11.14
C GLN A 211 16.87 2.09 -9.75
N PHE A 212 17.82 1.87 -8.84
CA PHE A 212 17.75 1.51 -7.42
C PHE A 212 16.62 2.15 -6.62
#